data_AF-B4FRS3-F1
#
_entry.id   AF-B4FRS3-F1
#
_cell.length_a   1.000
_cell.length_b   1.000
_cell.length_c   1.000
_cell.angle_alpha   90.00
_cell.angle_beta   90.00
_cell.angle_gamma   90.00
#
_symmetry.space_group_name_H-M   'P 1'
#
loop_
_entity.id
_entity.type
_entity.pdbx_description
1 polymer ?
#
loop_
_entity_poly.entity_id
_entity_poly.type
_entity_poly.pdbx_seq_one_letter_code
_entity_poly.pdbx_strand_id
1 'polypeptide(L)'
;MPAVAFASAPAIFASASARPCRSAAPGILSSDSGRPRRGARGAVQCEVASSSAPSAAGPQAARWAQRTVVIPPQRRGCHLITNKIVNEIGNDLADFKCGMAHLFLQHTSASLTINENYDSDVQVDTETFLSRIVPEGPSAPWRHTIEGPDDMPAHIKSSMFGCSLMIPITNGRLNMGTWQGIWLCEHRDYATPRQIVITLNGI
;
A
#
# COMPACT_ATOMS: atom_id res chain seq x y z
N MET A 1 -26.12 -32.39 -29.28
CA MET A 1 -26.02 -31.25 -30.21
C MET A 1 -27.30 -30.43 -30.07
N PRO A 2 -27.21 -29.22 -29.52
CA PRO A 2 -27.61 -28.04 -30.29
C PRO A 2 -26.55 -26.93 -30.24
N ALA A 3 -26.52 -26.16 -31.31
CA ALA A 3 -25.50 -25.18 -31.65
C ALA A 3 -25.50 -23.95 -30.73
N VAL A 4 -24.28 -23.47 -30.43
CA VAL A 4 -24.00 -22.19 -29.79
C VAL A 4 -24.01 -21.10 -30.86
N ALA A 5 -24.77 -20.03 -30.65
CA ALA A 5 -24.67 -18.80 -31.43
C ALA A 5 -23.99 -17.72 -30.55
N PHE A 6 -22.73 -17.40 -30.86
CA PHE A 6 -22.03 -16.23 -30.32
C PHE A 6 -22.27 -15.03 -31.24
N ALA A 7 -22.91 -13.99 -30.71
CA ALA A 7 -22.95 -12.68 -31.35
C ALA A 7 -21.81 -11.81 -30.78
N SER A 8 -20.91 -11.41 -31.67
CA SER A 8 -19.85 -10.43 -31.42
C SER A 8 -20.44 -9.01 -31.43
N ALA A 9 -20.15 -8.22 -30.40
CA ALA A 9 -20.38 -6.78 -30.38
C ALA A 9 -19.02 -6.05 -30.44
N PRO A 10 -18.90 -4.94 -31.20
CA PRO A 10 -17.64 -4.23 -31.37
C PRO A 10 -17.38 -3.31 -30.18
N ALA A 11 -16.13 -3.30 -29.70
CA ALA A 11 -15.65 -2.33 -28.71
C ALA A 11 -15.40 -0.98 -29.39
N ILE A 12 -16.11 0.06 -28.97
CA ILE A 12 -15.87 1.44 -29.33
C ILE A 12 -14.76 1.97 -28.41
N PHE A 13 -13.60 2.28 -29.00
CA PHE A 13 -12.52 3.03 -28.34
C PHE A 13 -12.90 4.51 -28.28
N ALA A 14 -13.08 5.06 -27.08
CA ALA A 14 -13.12 6.49 -26.84
C ALA A 14 -11.81 6.91 -26.16
N SER A 15 -11.03 7.75 -26.84
CA SER A 15 -9.82 8.38 -26.28
C SER A 15 -10.23 9.51 -25.33
N ALA A 16 -9.92 9.38 -24.05
CA ALA A 16 -9.98 10.50 -23.11
C ALA A 16 -8.59 11.13 -22.99
N SER A 17 -8.49 12.44 -23.26
CA SER A 17 -7.26 13.21 -23.12
C SER A 17 -6.96 13.47 -21.64
N ALA A 18 -5.77 13.08 -21.18
CA ALA A 18 -5.26 13.45 -19.86
C ALA A 18 -5.00 14.98 -19.80
N ARG A 19 -5.53 15.64 -18.76
CA ARG A 19 -5.13 17.01 -18.37
C ARG A 19 -4.00 16.92 -17.34
N PRO A 20 -2.97 17.79 -17.40
CA PRO A 20 -1.93 17.81 -16.40
C PRO A 20 -2.38 18.54 -15.13
N CYS A 21 -2.11 17.93 -13.98
CA CYS A 21 -2.31 18.51 -12.65
C CYS A 21 -1.22 19.56 -12.38
N ARG A 22 -1.62 20.80 -12.05
CA ARG A 22 -0.70 21.87 -11.64
C ARG A 22 -0.52 21.86 -10.13
N SER A 23 0.68 21.48 -9.68
CA SER A 23 1.19 21.75 -8.34
C SER A 23 1.63 23.21 -8.22
N ALA A 24 1.18 23.89 -7.17
CA ALA A 24 1.70 25.19 -6.75
C ALA A 24 2.08 25.10 -5.26
N ALA A 25 3.37 25.24 -4.98
CA ALA A 25 3.89 25.53 -3.65
C ALA A 25 4.52 26.92 -3.66
N PRO A 26 4.22 27.80 -2.70
CA PRO A 26 5.09 28.90 -2.29
C PRO A 26 5.69 28.55 -0.92
N GLY A 27 6.87 28.96 -0.49
CA GLY A 27 7.85 29.94 -0.95
C GLY A 27 8.71 30.21 0.30
N ILE A 28 10.01 29.96 0.24
CA ILE A 28 10.95 30.24 1.33
C ILE A 28 11.37 31.71 1.21
N LEU A 29 11.06 32.52 2.23
CA LEU A 29 11.67 33.83 2.43
C LEU A 29 12.81 33.72 3.44
N SER A 30 14.02 33.99 2.97
CA SER A 30 15.15 34.42 3.79
C SER A 30 15.22 35.94 3.71
N SER A 31 15.35 36.61 4.86
CA SER A 31 15.74 38.02 4.93
C SER A 31 16.86 38.19 5.95
N ASP A 32 17.89 38.86 5.45
CA ASP A 32 19.23 39.09 5.96
C ASP A 32 19.30 40.27 6.96
N SER A 33 20.49 40.42 7.53
CA SER A 33 21.09 41.62 8.15
C SER A 33 20.91 41.84 9.66
N GLY A 34 22.05 41.87 10.40
CA GLY A 34 22.02 42.05 11.85
C GLY A 34 23.32 42.15 12.65
N ARG A 35 24.42 42.69 12.10
CA ARG A 35 25.53 43.39 12.82
C ARG A 35 26.51 42.56 13.71
N PRO A 36 27.85 42.74 13.57
CA PRO A 36 28.83 42.12 14.45
C PRO A 36 29.17 43.01 15.66
N ARG A 37 29.40 42.41 16.83
CA ARG A 37 30.06 43.06 17.98
C ARG A 37 31.31 42.29 18.41
N ARG A 38 32.38 43.07 18.56
CA ARG A 38 33.72 42.69 19.03
C ARG A 38 33.72 42.16 20.46
N GLY A 39 34.61 41.21 20.71
CA GLY A 39 35.46 41.21 21.90
C GLY A 39 35.17 40.13 22.94
N ALA A 40 35.99 39.08 22.93
CA ALA A 40 36.73 38.62 24.11
C ALA A 40 37.69 37.49 23.69
N ARG A 41 38.94 37.61 24.11
CA ARG A 41 39.98 36.58 23.98
C ARG A 41 39.59 35.39 24.86
N GLY A 42 39.31 34.24 24.25
CA GLY A 42 39.13 32.96 24.93
C GLY A 42 40.10 31.95 24.34
N ALA A 43 40.86 31.28 25.21
CA ALA A 43 41.88 30.31 24.84
C ALA A 43 41.30 29.18 23.97
N VAL A 44 41.96 28.89 22.86
CA VAL A 44 41.70 27.70 22.05
C VAL A 44 42.39 26.53 22.77
N GLN A 45 41.62 25.73 23.50
CA GLN A 45 42.05 24.39 23.87
C GLN A 45 41.71 23.45 22.71
N CYS A 46 42.73 22.86 22.10
CA CYS A 46 42.57 21.72 21.22
C CYS A 46 42.20 20.51 22.08
N GLU A 47 40.91 20.24 22.23
CA GLU A 47 40.46 18.93 22.69
C GLU A 47 40.61 17.94 21.54
N VAL A 48 41.57 17.03 21.69
CA VAL A 48 41.71 15.86 20.84
C VAL A 48 40.44 15.03 21.05
N ALA A 49 39.49 15.14 20.12
CA ALA A 49 38.34 14.26 20.08
C ALA A 49 38.85 12.84 19.86
N SER A 50 38.89 12.06 20.94
CA SER A 50 39.09 10.62 20.88
C SER A 50 37.88 10.03 20.15
N SER A 51 38.02 9.81 18.83
CA SER A 51 37.03 9.06 18.06
C SER A 51 37.08 7.62 18.54
N SER A 52 36.17 7.23 19.43
CA SER A 52 35.84 5.82 19.60
C SER A 52 35.24 5.35 18.28
N ALA A 53 35.93 4.43 17.62
CA ALA A 53 35.36 3.71 16.49
C ALA A 53 34.02 3.10 16.95
N PRO A 54 32.96 3.14 16.13
CA PRO A 54 31.73 2.45 16.48
C PRO A 54 32.09 0.97 16.70
N SER A 55 31.83 0.48 17.92
CA SER A 55 31.92 -0.94 18.24
C SER A 55 31.25 -1.71 17.11
N ALA A 56 32.01 -2.58 16.45
CA ALA A 56 31.51 -3.43 15.40
C ALA A 56 30.27 -4.15 15.95
N ALA A 57 29.08 -3.75 15.49
CA ALA A 57 27.84 -4.39 15.87
C ALA A 57 28.04 -5.88 15.59
N GLY A 58 27.96 -6.70 16.65
CA GLY A 58 28.02 -8.15 16.50
C GLY A 58 27.03 -8.61 15.43
N PRO A 59 27.24 -9.80 14.84
CA PRO A 59 26.39 -10.31 13.78
C PRO A 59 24.91 -10.14 14.18
N GLN A 60 24.19 -9.29 13.44
CA GLN A 60 22.77 -9.07 13.68
C GLN A 60 22.06 -10.39 13.41
N ALA A 61 21.55 -11.02 14.47
CA ALA A 61 20.83 -12.28 14.36
C ALA A 61 19.55 -12.06 13.55
N ALA A 62 19.17 -13.04 12.74
CA ALA A 62 17.89 -13.01 12.05
C ALA A 62 16.74 -12.93 13.08
N ARG A 63 15.85 -11.95 12.90
CA ARG A 63 14.66 -11.71 13.73
C ARG A 63 13.41 -12.06 12.93
N TRP A 64 12.37 -12.48 13.67
CA TRP A 64 11.04 -12.71 13.14
C TRP A 64 10.01 -12.06 14.06
N ALA A 65 9.00 -11.42 13.48
CA ALA A 65 7.84 -10.92 14.20
C ALA A 65 6.57 -11.24 13.38
N GLN A 66 5.46 -11.52 14.04
CA GLN A 66 4.19 -11.77 13.36
C GLN A 66 3.04 -11.14 14.12
N ARG A 67 2.14 -10.48 13.37
CA ARG A 67 0.95 -9.83 13.92
C ARG A 67 -0.24 -10.03 13.00
N THR A 68 -1.41 -10.25 13.60
CA THR A 68 -2.68 -10.24 12.85
C THR A 68 -3.33 -8.87 13.01
N VAL A 69 -3.61 -8.23 11.87
CA VAL A 69 -4.30 -6.94 11.80
C VAL A 69 -5.72 -7.15 11.28
N VAL A 70 -6.69 -6.61 12.01
CA VAL A 70 -8.09 -6.59 11.57
C VAL A 70 -8.39 -5.23 10.93
N ILE A 71 -8.83 -5.27 9.67
CA ILE A 71 -9.38 -4.13 8.95
C ILE A 71 -10.90 -4.14 9.15
N PRO A 72 -11.51 -3.05 9.64
CA PRO A 72 -12.95 -2.98 9.81
C PRO A 72 -13.68 -3.14 8.45
N PRO A 73 -14.96 -3.52 8.46
CA PRO A 73 -15.77 -3.66 7.24
C PRO A 73 -15.61 -2.45 6.32
N GLN A 74 -15.36 -2.72 5.05
CA GLN A 74 -15.32 -1.72 3.99
C GLN A 74 -16.51 -1.92 3.07
N ARG A 75 -16.95 -0.83 2.42
CA ARG A 75 -17.81 -0.93 1.25
C ARG A 75 -17.01 -1.51 0.07
N ARG A 76 -17.68 -2.01 -0.97
CA ARG A 76 -17.00 -2.37 -2.22
C ARG A 76 -16.12 -1.22 -2.73
N GLY A 77 -14.92 -1.57 -3.21
CA GLY A 77 -13.97 -0.66 -3.81
C GLY A 77 -12.54 -0.87 -3.31
N CYS A 78 -11.63 0.00 -3.74
CA CYS A 78 -10.22 -0.03 -3.33
C CYS A 78 -9.96 0.97 -2.20
N HIS A 79 -9.35 0.52 -1.10
CA HIS A 79 -9.17 1.33 0.10
C HIS A 79 -7.70 1.39 0.50
N LEU A 80 -7.17 2.59 0.70
CA LEU A 80 -5.81 2.79 1.20
C LEU A 80 -5.73 2.42 2.69
N ILE A 81 -4.99 1.35 3.01
CA ILE A 81 -4.83 0.84 4.38
C ILE A 81 -3.42 1.01 4.94
N THR A 82 -2.50 1.65 4.21
CA THR A 82 -1.09 1.81 4.60
C THR A 82 -0.92 2.30 6.03
N ASN A 83 -1.61 3.37 6.43
CA ASN A 83 -1.45 3.96 7.77
C ASN A 83 -1.90 3.00 8.86
N LYS A 84 -3.01 2.26 8.64
CA LYS A 84 -3.49 1.25 9.58
C LYS A 84 -2.45 0.14 9.76
N ILE A 85 -1.87 -0.34 8.65
CA ILE A 85 -0.82 -1.36 8.67
C ILE A 85 0.41 -0.87 9.42
N VAL A 86 0.97 0.27 9.04
CA VAL A 86 2.20 0.83 9.64
C VAL A 86 2.02 1.11 11.12
N ASN A 87 0.85 1.62 11.55
CA ASN A 87 0.57 1.87 12.96
C ASN A 87 0.53 0.56 13.78
N GLU A 88 -0.02 -0.51 13.23
CA GLU A 88 -0.11 -1.81 13.92
C GLU A 88 1.24 -2.53 14.02
N ILE A 89 2.12 -2.39 13.02
CA ILE A 89 3.42 -3.07 13.03
C ILE A 89 4.59 -2.16 13.42
N GLY A 90 4.36 -0.86 13.65
CA GLY A 90 5.42 0.14 13.76
C GLY A 90 6.48 -0.17 14.83
N ASN A 91 6.05 -0.71 15.98
CA ASN A 91 6.96 -1.12 17.05
C ASN A 91 7.87 -2.29 16.62
N ASP A 92 7.29 -3.32 16.01
CA ASP A 92 8.05 -4.47 15.51
C ASP A 92 8.92 -4.07 14.31
N LEU A 93 8.43 -3.16 13.46
CA LEU A 93 9.09 -2.73 12.24
C LEU A 93 10.37 -1.95 12.56
N ALA A 94 10.35 -1.07 13.57
CA ALA A 94 11.48 -0.23 13.98
C ALA A 94 12.75 -1.03 14.33
N ASP A 95 12.58 -2.30 14.64
CA ASP A 95 13.60 -3.25 15.08
C ASP A 95 14.39 -3.92 13.94
N PHE A 96 13.97 -3.70 12.68
CA PHE A 96 14.60 -4.29 11.49
C PHE A 96 15.37 -3.24 10.69
N LYS A 97 16.67 -3.47 10.49
CA LYS A 97 17.52 -2.68 9.60
C LYS A 97 17.33 -3.07 8.14
N CYS A 98 17.22 -4.36 7.83
CA CYS A 98 17.01 -4.89 6.49
C CYS A 98 16.17 -6.17 6.56
N GLY A 99 15.12 -6.27 5.75
CA GLY A 99 14.24 -7.43 5.82
C GLY A 99 13.12 -7.41 4.80
N MET A 100 12.11 -8.24 5.06
CA MET A 100 10.89 -8.38 4.27
C MET A 100 9.67 -8.38 5.17
N ALA A 101 8.62 -7.70 4.73
CA ALA A 101 7.28 -7.76 5.31
C ALA A 101 6.38 -8.54 4.35
N HIS A 102 5.89 -9.70 4.78
CA HIS A 102 4.89 -10.47 4.07
C HIS A 102 3.51 -10.21 4.68
N LEU A 103 2.59 -9.68 3.89
CA LEU A 103 1.20 -9.45 4.27
C LEU A 103 0.34 -10.49 3.59
N PHE A 104 -0.43 -11.25 4.35
CA PHE A 104 -1.31 -12.30 3.84
C PHE A 104 -2.75 -12.07 4.29
N LEU A 105 -3.63 -11.76 3.34
CA LEU A 105 -5.06 -11.59 3.55
C LEU A 105 -5.74 -12.96 3.63
N GLN A 106 -6.38 -13.23 4.76
CA GLN A 106 -7.08 -14.50 5.01
C GLN A 106 -8.52 -14.48 4.47
N HIS A 107 -8.69 -14.04 3.22
CA HIS A 107 -9.99 -13.91 2.55
C HIS A 107 -9.85 -14.22 1.05
N THR A 108 -10.91 -14.73 0.44
CA THR A 108 -10.95 -15.14 -0.97
C THR A 108 -11.86 -14.26 -1.83
N SER A 109 -12.53 -13.28 -1.22
CA SER A 109 -13.45 -12.32 -1.85
C SER A 109 -12.99 -10.87 -1.69
N ALA A 110 -11.72 -10.68 -1.33
CA ALA A 110 -11.03 -9.41 -1.24
C ALA A 110 -9.55 -9.65 -1.60
N SER A 111 -8.83 -8.62 -2.02
CA SER A 111 -7.42 -8.74 -2.41
C SER A 111 -6.55 -7.64 -1.82
N LEU A 112 -5.24 -7.88 -1.85
CA LEU A 112 -4.24 -6.86 -1.55
C LEU A 112 -3.50 -6.47 -2.82
N THR A 113 -3.22 -5.18 -2.98
CA THR A 113 -2.37 -4.66 -4.06
C THR A 113 -1.58 -3.45 -3.57
N ILE A 114 -0.59 -3.03 -4.35
CA ILE A 114 0.14 -1.77 -4.14
C ILE A 114 -0.11 -0.89 -5.34
N ASN A 115 -0.64 0.32 -5.10
CA ASN A 115 -0.91 1.29 -6.15
C ASN A 115 -0.82 2.71 -5.61
N GLU A 116 -1.22 3.71 -6.41
CA GLU A 116 -1.13 5.13 -6.08
C GLU A 116 -1.80 5.46 -4.73
N ASN A 117 -1.15 6.30 -3.92
CA ASN A 117 -1.61 6.66 -2.57
C ASN A 117 -2.10 8.10 -2.44
N TYR A 118 -2.17 8.85 -3.55
CA TYR A 118 -2.46 10.28 -3.55
C TYR A 118 -3.82 10.60 -4.14
N ASP A 119 -4.05 10.21 -5.40
CA ASP A 119 -5.30 10.48 -6.10
C ASP A 119 -6.33 9.36 -5.87
N SER A 120 -7.46 9.69 -5.25
CA SER A 120 -8.55 8.74 -5.00
C SER A 120 -9.28 8.31 -6.26
N ASP A 121 -9.18 9.06 -7.36
CA ASP A 121 -9.83 8.70 -8.63
C ASP A 121 -9.27 7.37 -9.16
N VAL A 122 -7.98 7.08 -8.92
CA VAL A 122 -7.37 5.79 -9.30
C VAL A 122 -8.08 4.61 -8.62
N GLN A 123 -8.55 4.77 -7.38
CA GLN A 123 -9.31 3.73 -6.67
C GLN A 123 -10.69 3.51 -7.30
N VAL A 124 -11.36 4.60 -7.69
CA VAL A 124 -12.69 4.58 -8.31
C VAL A 124 -12.63 4.00 -9.73
N ASP A 125 -11.65 4.43 -10.53
CA ASP A 125 -11.44 3.94 -11.88
C ASP A 125 -11.04 2.46 -11.89
N THR A 126 -10.24 2.02 -10.91
CA THR A 126 -9.89 0.60 -10.74
C THR A 126 -11.15 -0.22 -10.46
N GLU A 127 -12.01 0.19 -9.52
CA GLU A 127 -13.26 -0.54 -9.25
C GLU A 127 -14.21 -0.52 -10.46
N THR A 128 -14.31 0.63 -11.14
CA THR A 128 -15.11 0.77 -12.37
C THR A 128 -14.61 -0.18 -13.45
N PHE A 129 -13.30 -0.31 -13.63
CA PHE A 129 -12.69 -1.26 -14.56
C PHE A 129 -13.01 -2.70 -14.17
N LEU A 130 -12.78 -3.09 -12.91
CA LEU A 130 -13.03 -4.45 -12.40
C LEU A 130 -14.49 -4.87 -12.59
N SER A 131 -15.43 -3.97 -12.29
CA SER A 131 -16.86 -4.23 -12.45
C SER A 131 -17.31 -4.30 -13.91
N ARG A 132 -16.55 -3.73 -14.86
CA ARG A 132 -16.80 -3.91 -16.30
C ARG A 132 -16.31 -5.27 -16.81
N ILE A 133 -15.12 -5.70 -16.38
CA ILE A 133 -14.52 -6.94 -16.87
C ILE A 133 -15.03 -8.19 -16.14
N VAL A 134 -15.49 -8.04 -14.90
CA VAL A 134 -16.11 -9.09 -14.09
C VAL A 134 -17.50 -8.58 -13.68
N PRO A 135 -18.49 -8.68 -14.58
CA PRO A 135 -19.81 -8.11 -14.35
C PRO A 135 -20.62 -8.89 -13.31
N GLU A 136 -21.53 -8.18 -12.67
CA GLU A 136 -22.55 -8.73 -11.78
C GLU A 136 -23.93 -8.72 -12.45
N GLY A 137 -24.87 -9.44 -11.85
CA GLY A 137 -26.30 -9.36 -12.20
C GLY A 137 -26.83 -10.50 -13.07
N PRO A 138 -28.10 -10.42 -13.50
CA PRO A 138 -28.83 -11.54 -14.10
C PRO A 138 -28.25 -12.07 -15.41
N SER A 139 -27.52 -11.23 -16.15
CA SER A 139 -26.86 -11.60 -17.41
C SER A 139 -25.45 -12.18 -17.20
N ALA A 140 -24.92 -12.14 -15.97
CA ALA A 140 -23.58 -12.61 -15.68
C ALA A 140 -23.54 -14.14 -15.70
N PRO A 141 -22.58 -14.77 -16.41
CA PRO A 141 -22.56 -16.21 -16.65
C PRO A 141 -21.98 -17.01 -15.46
N TRP A 142 -22.24 -16.58 -14.23
CA TRP A 142 -21.66 -17.18 -13.04
C TRP A 142 -22.54 -18.30 -12.47
N ARG A 143 -21.91 -19.41 -12.10
CA ARG A 143 -22.59 -20.55 -11.47
C ARG A 143 -22.57 -20.49 -9.94
N HIS A 144 -21.57 -19.83 -9.37
CA HIS A 144 -21.39 -19.71 -7.93
C HIS A 144 -22.07 -18.43 -7.45
N THR A 145 -23.28 -18.56 -6.92
CA THR A 145 -24.12 -17.41 -6.53
C THR A 145 -24.77 -17.62 -5.17
N ILE A 146 -24.25 -18.54 -4.36
CA ILE A 146 -24.91 -18.97 -3.13
C ILE A 146 -24.87 -17.88 -2.06
N GLU A 147 -23.84 -17.01 -2.08
CA GLU A 147 -23.73 -15.87 -1.15
C GLU A 147 -24.20 -14.55 -1.78
N GLY A 148 -24.85 -14.58 -2.95
CA GLY A 148 -25.39 -13.41 -3.64
C GLY A 148 -24.79 -13.17 -5.03
N PRO A 149 -25.22 -12.09 -5.71
CA PRO A 149 -24.79 -11.78 -7.08
C PRO A 149 -23.32 -11.36 -7.17
N ASP A 150 -22.72 -10.90 -6.08
CA ASP A 150 -21.34 -10.42 -6.00
C ASP A 150 -20.31 -11.49 -5.60
N ASP A 151 -20.78 -12.71 -5.31
CA ASP A 151 -20.00 -13.81 -4.76
C ASP A 151 -18.90 -14.31 -5.72
N MET A 152 -19.28 -14.87 -6.87
CA MET A 152 -18.32 -15.27 -7.90
C MET A 152 -17.49 -14.09 -8.45
N PRO A 153 -18.08 -12.91 -8.75
CA PRO A 153 -17.30 -11.74 -9.14
C PRO A 153 -16.19 -11.41 -8.14
N ALA A 154 -16.47 -11.46 -6.84
CA ALA A 154 -15.48 -11.18 -5.82
C ALA A 154 -14.33 -12.18 -5.81
N HIS A 155 -14.60 -13.47 -6.01
CA HIS A 155 -13.56 -14.49 -6.15
C HIS A 155 -12.67 -14.29 -7.39
N ILE A 156 -13.26 -13.91 -8.52
CA ILE A 156 -12.50 -13.62 -9.75
C ILE A 156 -11.63 -12.38 -9.54
N LYS A 157 -12.22 -11.27 -9.09
CA LYS A 157 -11.49 -10.01 -8.81
C LYS A 157 -10.38 -10.24 -7.79
N SER A 158 -10.63 -11.04 -6.74
CA SER A 158 -9.62 -11.45 -5.76
C SER A 158 -8.46 -12.21 -6.39
N SER A 159 -8.73 -13.11 -7.34
CA SER A 159 -7.72 -13.91 -8.02
C SER A 159 -6.87 -13.09 -9.01
N MET A 160 -7.37 -11.95 -9.47
CA MET A 160 -6.62 -11.07 -10.38
C MET A 160 -5.48 -10.33 -9.70
N PHE A 161 -5.65 -9.88 -8.45
CA PHE A 161 -4.60 -9.20 -7.69
C PHE A 161 -3.87 -10.15 -6.74
N GLY A 162 -4.58 -11.11 -6.14
CA GLY A 162 -4.04 -12.03 -5.13
C GLY A 162 -4.27 -11.57 -3.69
N CYS A 163 -3.99 -12.48 -2.76
CA CYS A 163 -4.20 -12.28 -1.33
C CYS A 163 -2.92 -11.91 -0.56
N SER A 164 -1.79 -11.69 -1.23
CA SER A 164 -0.53 -11.43 -0.54
C SER A 164 0.31 -10.34 -1.16
N LEU A 165 1.10 -9.69 -0.32
CA LEU A 165 2.12 -8.72 -0.70
C LEU A 165 3.43 -9.06 0.01
N MET A 166 4.53 -8.75 -0.67
CA MET A 166 5.89 -8.89 -0.13
C MET A 166 6.62 -7.57 -0.33
N ILE A 167 6.93 -6.87 0.77
CA ILE A 167 7.42 -5.49 0.76
C ILE A 167 8.77 -5.44 1.47
N PRO A 168 9.84 -4.90 0.86
CA PRO A 168 11.14 -4.78 1.51
C PRO A 168 11.08 -3.87 2.74
N ILE A 169 11.91 -4.17 3.74
CA ILE A 169 12.09 -3.36 4.94
C ILE A 169 13.49 -2.73 4.89
N THR A 170 13.58 -1.44 5.21
CA THR A 170 14.85 -0.72 5.31
C THR A 170 14.79 0.29 6.44
N ASN A 171 15.71 0.18 7.40
CA ASN A 171 15.85 1.09 8.56
C ASN A 171 14.52 1.37 9.26
N GLY A 172 13.81 0.31 9.62
CA GLY A 172 12.56 0.40 10.36
C GLY A 172 11.35 0.87 9.57
N ARG A 173 11.40 0.83 8.23
CA ARG A 173 10.33 1.31 7.35
C ARG A 173 10.04 0.30 6.24
N LEU A 174 8.76 0.24 5.85
CA LEU A 174 8.38 -0.39 4.59
C LEU A 174 8.96 0.44 3.44
N ASN A 175 9.85 -0.18 2.66
CA ASN A 175 10.59 0.47 1.59
C ASN A 175 9.78 0.44 0.28
N MET A 176 8.72 1.25 0.27
CA MET A 176 7.87 1.49 -0.91
C MET A 176 8.25 2.82 -1.57
N GLY A 177 7.92 2.97 -2.85
CA GLY A 177 8.07 4.22 -3.58
C GLY A 177 7.15 5.33 -3.04
N THR A 178 7.47 6.59 -3.37
CA THR A 178 6.75 7.78 -2.87
C THR A 178 5.23 7.71 -3.04
N TRP A 179 4.79 7.23 -4.21
CA TRP A 179 3.37 7.15 -4.57
C TRP A 179 2.76 5.78 -4.26
N GLN A 180 3.53 4.82 -3.73
CA GLN A 180 3.00 3.50 -3.45
C GLN A 180 2.28 3.45 -2.10
N GLY A 181 1.11 2.83 -2.08
CA GLY A 181 0.32 2.55 -0.89
C GLY A 181 -0.29 1.16 -0.95
N ILE A 182 -0.46 0.56 0.22
CA ILE A 182 -1.09 -0.74 0.38
C ILE A 182 -2.60 -0.55 0.31
N TRP A 183 -3.23 -1.21 -0.65
CA TRP A 183 -4.67 -1.20 -0.83
C TRP A 183 -5.29 -2.52 -0.36
N LEU A 184 -6.45 -2.42 0.28
CA LEU A 184 -7.42 -3.51 0.37
C LEU A 184 -8.48 -3.28 -0.70
N CYS A 185 -8.56 -4.17 -1.69
CA CYS A 185 -9.67 -4.17 -2.65
C CYS A 185 -10.78 -5.06 -2.09
N GLU A 186 -11.85 -4.43 -1.63
CA GLU A 186 -13.06 -5.10 -1.17
C GLU A 186 -13.99 -5.32 -2.36
N HIS A 187 -14.32 -6.58 -2.65
CA HIS A 187 -15.13 -6.92 -3.82
C HIS A 187 -16.59 -7.26 -3.47
N ARG A 188 -16.92 -7.39 -2.18
CA ARG A 188 -18.29 -7.62 -1.70
C ARG A 188 -18.98 -6.30 -1.33
N ASP A 189 -20.30 -6.25 -1.49
CA ASP A 189 -21.10 -5.08 -1.10
C ASP A 189 -21.24 -4.96 0.43
N TYR A 190 -21.37 -6.10 1.10
CA TYR A 190 -21.60 -6.20 2.55
C TYR A 190 -20.54 -7.08 3.22
N ALA A 191 -19.31 -6.57 3.25
CA ALA A 191 -18.19 -7.31 3.79
C ALA A 191 -18.18 -7.39 5.32
N THR A 192 -17.67 -8.51 5.84
CA THR A 192 -17.25 -8.63 7.24
C THR A 192 -15.82 -8.07 7.40
N PRO A 193 -15.33 -7.89 8.64
CA PRO A 193 -13.95 -7.43 8.86
C PRO A 193 -12.93 -8.34 8.16
N ARG A 194 -11.88 -7.75 7.59
CA ARG A 194 -10.82 -8.47 6.89
C ARG A 194 -9.62 -8.69 7.81
N GLN A 195 -9.00 -9.86 7.75
CA GLN A 195 -7.85 -10.23 8.57
C GLN A 195 -6.60 -10.35 7.71
N ILE A 196 -5.54 -9.66 8.11
CA ILE A 196 -4.25 -9.68 7.42
C ILE A 196 -3.20 -10.15 8.42
N VAL A 197 -2.56 -11.29 8.13
CA VAL A 197 -1.40 -11.77 8.88
C VAL A 197 -0.16 -11.14 8.29
N ILE A 198 0.58 -10.42 9.13
CA ILE A 198 1.79 -9.72 8.73
C ILE A 198 2.97 -10.40 9.40
N THR A 199 3.90 -10.91 8.60
CA THR A 199 5.14 -11.55 9.06
C THR A 199 6.32 -10.70 8.64
N LEU A 200 7.13 -10.28 9.59
CA LEU A 200 8.37 -9.54 9.38
C LEU A 200 9.54 -10.47 9.61
N ASN A 201 10.52 -10.44 8.71
CA ASN A 201 11.77 -11.18 8.86
C ASN A 201 12.95 -10.38 8.34
N GLY A 202 14.09 -10.44 9.02
CA GLY A 202 15.25 -9.63 8.65
C GLY A 202 16.31 -9.59 9.73
N ILE A 203 17.20 -8.60 9.64
CA ILE A 203 18.25 -8.28 10.60
C ILE A 203 18.08 -6.88 11.17
#